data_AF-A0A7R9ZP07-F1
#
_entry.id   AF-A0A7R9ZP07-F1
#
_cell.length_a   1.000
_cell.length_b   1.000
_cell.length_c   1.000
_cell.angle_alpha   90.00
_cell.angle_beta   90.00
_cell.angle_gamma   90.00
#
_symmetry.space_group_name_H-M   'P 1'
#
loop_
_entity.id
_entity.type
_entity.pdbx_description
1 polymer ?
#
loop_
_entity_poly.entity_id
_entity_poly.type
_entity_poly.pdbx_seq_one_letter_code
_entity_poly.pdbx_strand_id
1 'polypeptide(L)'
;MDAVVQFIRNALCCVKDLKLFEDTFIHDAAFTNYYIAGLPDPFNRTTPLELIICVTQLYACIATTKAGWRLFTTSIGKQRRIARLVEQRSIPKTEEDRIINESLLKESRYAFRSVLVALCVTPIGICFFWLFANSLHVTETDWIGGVPGIIHALEVMEVCLVPLLYLMIVDGFEMLRKSRQTQELLDQVRSRKVQPELITTQLFEAMTGWLPFWDSGASIFAKADPGEEKMMEKEIAQVKKVLDVVSPKDPKTDKDRKQKLEEIEAVLETKVFSMRMEGYREFLYFVFNFVAFYGYLMAPLCFYYADDDQPSHVRSLKFSYQNDLADWHGNFAGDLMWTIEPLVILSSPMLITWMKPASKKVKSD
;
A
#
# COMPACT_ATOMS: atom_id res chain seq x y z
N MET A 1 4.77 -5.80 -2.24
CA MET A 1 5.98 -6.64 -2.28
C MET A 1 6.02 -7.47 -1.01
N ASP A 2 6.68 -8.62 -1.01
CA ASP A 2 6.93 -9.35 0.25
C ASP A 2 7.89 -8.51 1.10
N ALA A 3 7.41 -8.03 2.26
CA ALA A 3 8.17 -7.14 3.14
C ALA A 3 9.49 -7.78 3.57
N VAL A 4 9.55 -9.11 3.71
CA VAL A 4 10.78 -9.83 4.07
C VAL A 4 11.81 -9.74 2.95
N VAL A 5 11.40 -9.95 1.70
CA VAL A 5 12.31 -9.87 0.55
C VAL A 5 12.80 -8.43 0.34
N GLN A 6 11.92 -7.45 0.51
CA GLN A 6 12.29 -6.03 0.48
C GLN A 6 13.33 -5.72 1.56
N PHE A 7 13.10 -6.16 2.80
CA PHE A 7 14.04 -5.98 3.90
C PHE A 7 15.42 -6.58 3.57
N ILE A 8 15.46 -7.84 3.16
CA ILE A 8 16.73 -8.54 2.85
C ILE A 8 17.47 -7.81 1.73
N ARG A 9 16.78 -7.48 0.62
CA ARG A 9 17.39 -6.78 -0.51
C ARG A 9 18.08 -5.50 -0.08
N ASN A 10 17.33 -4.59 0.54
CA ASN A 10 17.84 -3.25 0.84
C ASN A 10 18.86 -3.27 1.99
N ALA A 11 18.72 -4.19 2.95
CA ALA A 11 19.73 -4.39 3.99
C ALA A 11 21.06 -4.87 3.40
N LEU A 12 21.02 -5.76 2.41
CA LEU A 12 22.23 -6.21 1.71
C LEU A 12 22.83 -5.11 0.83
N CYS A 13 22.01 -4.24 0.22
CA CYS A 13 22.51 -3.03 -0.43
C CYS A 13 23.20 -2.10 0.57
N CYS A 14 22.63 -1.88 1.76
CA CYS A 14 23.31 -1.11 2.82
C CYS A 14 24.64 -1.73 3.25
N VAL A 15 24.72 -3.06 3.36
CA VAL A 15 25.96 -3.78 3.65
C VAL A 15 27.01 -3.55 2.55
N LYS A 16 26.57 -3.56 1.28
CA LYS A 16 27.41 -3.24 0.12
C LYS A 16 27.93 -1.81 0.17
N ASP A 17 27.02 -0.84 0.34
CA ASP A 17 27.35 0.60 0.31
C ASP A 17 28.27 1.03 1.45
N LEU A 18 28.08 0.45 2.64
CA LEU A 18 28.93 0.67 3.82
C LEU A 18 30.19 -0.20 3.81
N LYS A 19 30.38 -1.06 2.81
CA LYS A 19 31.49 -2.01 2.72
C LYS A 19 31.66 -2.86 3.98
N LEU A 20 30.55 -3.23 4.62
CA LEU A 20 30.60 -4.07 5.80
C LEU A 20 31.07 -5.47 5.38
N PHE A 21 32.03 -6.00 6.12
CA PHE A 21 32.66 -7.31 5.87
C PHE A 21 33.43 -7.41 4.53
N GLU A 22 34.01 -6.30 4.04
CA GLU A 22 34.78 -6.24 2.78
C GLU A 22 35.87 -7.33 2.68
N ASP A 23 36.52 -7.70 3.79
CA ASP A 23 37.56 -8.74 3.85
C ASP A 23 37.03 -10.20 3.82
N THR A 24 35.73 -10.40 3.62
CA THR A 24 35.10 -11.73 3.64
C THR A 24 34.68 -12.19 2.24
N PHE A 25 34.38 -13.47 2.11
CA PHE A 25 34.01 -14.08 0.84
C PHE A 25 32.78 -13.45 0.15
N ILE A 26 31.94 -12.72 0.88
CA ILE A 26 30.70 -12.15 0.32
C ILE A 26 30.97 -11.04 -0.70
N HIS A 27 32.16 -10.42 -0.66
CA HIS A 27 32.62 -9.41 -1.62
C HIS A 27 33.66 -9.95 -2.61
N ASP A 28 33.96 -11.25 -2.57
CA ASP A 28 34.95 -11.87 -3.46
C ASP A 28 34.28 -12.51 -4.68
N ALA A 29 34.39 -11.88 -5.85
CA ALA A 29 33.87 -12.40 -7.11
C ALA A 29 34.52 -13.74 -7.53
N ALA A 30 35.78 -14.00 -7.13
CA ALA A 30 36.44 -15.28 -7.40
C ALA A 30 35.72 -16.44 -6.71
N PHE A 31 35.13 -16.19 -5.54
CA PHE A 31 34.31 -17.16 -4.83
C PHE A 31 33.08 -17.54 -5.66
N THR A 32 32.32 -16.57 -6.20
CA THR A 32 31.19 -16.87 -7.10
C THR A 32 31.62 -17.68 -8.32
N ASN A 33 32.71 -17.28 -8.97
CA ASN A 33 33.22 -17.93 -10.18
C ASN A 33 33.66 -19.37 -9.92
N TYR A 34 34.22 -19.65 -8.76
CA TYR A 34 34.63 -20.99 -8.37
C TYR A 34 33.43 -21.95 -8.32
N TYR A 35 32.30 -21.51 -7.76
CA TYR A 35 31.11 -22.36 -7.62
C TYR A 35 30.24 -22.43 -8.88
N ILE A 36 30.21 -21.38 -9.70
CA ILE A 36 29.37 -21.31 -10.91
C ILE A 36 30.16 -21.64 -12.19
N ALA A 37 31.43 -22.06 -12.06
CA ALA A 37 32.29 -22.61 -13.10
C ALA A 37 32.31 -21.83 -14.43
N GLY A 38 33.12 -20.77 -14.49
CA GLY A 38 33.48 -20.12 -15.75
C GLY A 38 32.38 -19.21 -16.31
N LEU A 39 31.78 -18.38 -15.44
CA LEU A 39 30.90 -17.30 -15.89
C LEU A 39 31.64 -16.42 -16.90
N PRO A 40 31.01 -16.07 -18.04
CA PRO A 40 31.61 -15.16 -19.00
C PRO A 40 31.62 -13.73 -18.45
N ASP A 41 32.48 -12.86 -18.98
CA ASP A 41 32.39 -11.42 -18.74
C ASP A 41 31.04 -10.89 -19.28
N PRO A 42 30.32 -10.02 -18.54
CA PRO A 42 30.71 -9.36 -17.28
C PRO A 42 30.30 -10.10 -15.99
N PHE A 43 29.61 -11.24 -16.10
CA PHE A 43 29.05 -11.96 -14.95
C PHE A 43 30.11 -12.47 -13.97
N ASN A 44 31.34 -12.69 -14.45
CA ASN A 44 32.48 -13.08 -13.62
C ASN A 44 32.89 -12.03 -12.57
N ARG A 45 32.35 -10.82 -12.62
CA ARG A 45 32.58 -9.77 -11.61
C ARG A 45 31.61 -9.84 -10.43
N THR A 46 30.54 -10.62 -10.56
CA THR A 46 29.45 -10.69 -9.58
C THR A 46 29.92 -11.34 -8.27
N THR A 47 29.83 -10.61 -7.17
CA THR A 47 30.12 -11.14 -5.83
C THR A 47 28.95 -11.99 -5.28
N PRO A 48 29.17 -12.83 -4.24
CA PRO A 48 28.06 -13.56 -3.62
C PRO A 48 26.99 -12.63 -3.04
N LEU A 49 27.38 -11.47 -2.50
CA LEU A 49 26.46 -10.45 -2.02
C LEU A 49 25.56 -9.93 -3.14
N GLU A 50 26.16 -9.55 -4.27
CA GLU A 50 25.42 -9.06 -5.44
C GLU A 50 24.54 -10.13 -6.07
N LEU A 51 24.94 -11.40 -6.04
CA LEU A 51 24.11 -12.49 -6.50
C LEU A 51 22.83 -12.62 -5.67
N ILE A 52 22.90 -12.44 -4.34
CA ILE A 52 21.70 -12.46 -3.49
C ILE A 52 20.82 -11.22 -3.76
N ILE A 53 21.43 -10.03 -3.85
CA ILE A 53 20.72 -8.79 -4.20
C ILE A 53 20.00 -8.97 -5.55
N CYS A 54 20.70 -9.50 -6.55
CA CYS A 54 20.19 -9.84 -7.87
C CYS A 54 18.94 -10.74 -7.81
N VAL A 55 19.00 -11.86 -7.08
CA VAL A 55 17.85 -12.77 -6.93
C VAL A 55 16.65 -12.05 -6.29
N THR A 56 16.89 -11.23 -5.27
CA THR A 56 15.81 -10.48 -4.62
C THR A 56 15.24 -9.36 -5.51
N GLN A 57 16.05 -8.75 -6.38
CA GLN A 57 15.58 -7.80 -7.41
C GLN A 57 14.77 -8.50 -8.50
N LEU A 58 15.16 -9.70 -8.93
CA LEU A 58 14.36 -10.49 -9.88
C LEU A 58 13.00 -10.88 -9.27
N TYR A 59 12.99 -11.28 -7.99
CA TYR A 59 11.74 -11.50 -7.26
C TYR A 59 10.90 -10.23 -7.23
N ALA A 60 11.49 -9.09 -6.90
CA ALA A 60 10.81 -7.79 -6.90
C ALA A 60 10.20 -7.47 -8.27
N CYS A 61 10.93 -7.74 -9.35
CA CYS A 61 10.46 -7.57 -10.72
C CYS A 61 9.20 -8.39 -10.99
N ILE A 62 9.27 -9.71 -10.78
CA ILE A 62 8.17 -10.64 -11.07
C ILE A 62 6.98 -10.36 -10.15
N ALA A 63 7.21 -10.26 -8.84
CA ALA A 63 6.15 -10.13 -7.84
C ALA A 63 5.42 -8.79 -7.96
N THR A 64 6.14 -7.68 -8.17
CA THR A 64 5.55 -6.34 -8.27
C THR A 64 4.80 -6.16 -9.59
N THR A 65 5.38 -6.62 -10.71
CA THR A 65 4.69 -6.61 -12.01
C THR A 65 3.41 -7.43 -11.96
N LYS A 66 3.47 -8.64 -11.39
CA LYS A 66 2.29 -9.50 -11.24
C LYS A 66 1.24 -8.88 -10.31
N ALA A 67 1.66 -8.26 -9.20
CA ALA A 67 0.75 -7.60 -8.28
C ALA A 67 0.05 -6.39 -8.93
N GLY A 68 0.79 -5.55 -9.63
CA GLY A 68 0.25 -4.43 -10.41
C GLY A 68 -0.74 -4.92 -11.47
N TRP A 69 -0.35 -5.89 -12.30
CA TRP A 69 -1.22 -6.44 -13.34
C TRP A 69 -2.50 -7.08 -12.77
N ARG A 70 -2.36 -7.85 -11.69
CA ARG A 70 -3.52 -8.43 -10.99
C ARG A 70 -4.44 -7.34 -10.47
N LEU A 71 -3.90 -6.32 -9.81
CA LEU A 71 -4.69 -5.20 -9.29
C LEU A 71 -5.41 -4.44 -10.41
N PHE A 72 -4.75 -4.22 -11.54
CA PHE A 72 -5.34 -3.59 -12.72
C PHE A 72 -6.57 -4.36 -13.21
N THR A 73 -6.37 -5.66 -13.47
CA THR A 73 -7.43 -6.52 -14.02
C THR A 73 -8.57 -6.73 -13.02
N THR A 74 -8.29 -7.01 -11.75
CA THR A 74 -9.36 -7.22 -10.75
C THR A 74 -10.16 -5.95 -10.48
N SER A 75 -9.53 -4.78 -10.54
CA SER A 75 -10.19 -3.49 -10.33
C SER A 75 -11.08 -3.09 -11.50
N ILE A 76 -10.66 -3.36 -12.75
CA ILE A 76 -11.52 -3.17 -13.93
C ILE A 76 -12.73 -4.10 -13.87
N GLY A 77 -12.53 -5.38 -13.49
CA GLY A 77 -13.63 -6.30 -13.31
C GLY A 77 -14.60 -5.84 -12.22
N LYS A 78 -14.08 -5.35 -11.08
CA LYS A 78 -14.88 -4.76 -9.99
C LYS A 78 -15.70 -3.56 -10.48
N GLN A 79 -15.10 -2.65 -11.27
CA GLN A 79 -15.83 -1.53 -11.87
C GLN A 79 -16.99 -1.98 -12.76
N ARG A 80 -16.74 -2.95 -13.65
CA ARG A 80 -17.78 -3.49 -14.55
C ARG A 80 -18.92 -4.12 -13.75
N ARG A 81 -18.63 -4.84 -12.67
CA ARG A 81 -19.65 -5.38 -11.78
C ARG A 81 -20.47 -4.26 -11.14
N ILE A 82 -19.82 -3.27 -10.56
CA ILE A 82 -20.50 -2.16 -9.88
C ILE A 82 -21.39 -1.39 -10.86
N ALA A 83 -20.91 -1.09 -12.07
CA ALA A 83 -21.70 -0.41 -13.09
C ALA A 83 -23.01 -1.17 -13.39
N ARG A 84 -22.96 -2.50 -13.57
CA ARG A 84 -24.16 -3.33 -13.77
C ARG A 84 -25.10 -3.30 -12.58
N LEU A 85 -24.57 -3.39 -11.36
CA LEU A 85 -25.37 -3.36 -10.13
C LEU A 85 -26.05 -2.00 -9.96
N VAL A 86 -25.39 -0.90 -10.32
CA VAL A 86 -25.96 0.45 -10.29
C VAL A 86 -27.06 0.60 -11.36
N GLU A 87 -26.84 0.11 -12.58
CA GLU A 87 -27.84 0.15 -13.67
C GLU A 87 -29.12 -0.61 -13.33
N GLN A 88 -29.01 -1.73 -12.61
CA GLN A 88 -30.16 -2.53 -12.19
C GLN A 88 -30.96 -1.89 -11.03
N ARG A 89 -30.37 -0.93 -10.31
CA ARG A 89 -30.98 -0.34 -9.12
C ARG A 89 -31.75 0.91 -9.48
N SER A 90 -32.99 1.00 -9.00
CA SER A 90 -33.79 2.21 -9.08
C SER A 90 -33.25 3.30 -8.13
N ILE A 91 -33.66 4.56 -8.36
CA ILE A 91 -33.39 5.71 -7.47
C ILE A 91 -33.67 5.29 -6.01
N PRO A 92 -32.75 5.56 -5.05
CA PRO A 92 -32.88 5.10 -3.67
C PRO A 92 -34.21 5.56 -3.05
N LYS A 93 -34.99 4.62 -2.52
CA LYS A 93 -36.30 4.90 -1.88
C LYS A 93 -36.28 4.67 -0.37
N THR A 94 -35.29 3.93 0.14
CA THR A 94 -35.18 3.58 1.55
C THR A 94 -33.77 3.86 2.10
N GLU A 95 -33.60 3.86 3.43
CA GLU A 95 -32.29 4.05 4.06
C GLU A 95 -31.31 2.92 3.75
N GLU A 96 -31.80 1.68 3.59
CA GLU A 96 -30.97 0.56 3.16
C GLU A 96 -30.45 0.78 1.74
N ASP A 97 -31.31 1.26 0.85
CA ASP A 97 -30.92 1.59 -0.52
C ASP A 97 -29.89 2.72 -0.55
N ARG A 98 -30.01 3.71 0.35
CA ARG A 98 -29.01 4.78 0.50
C ARG A 98 -27.65 4.21 0.89
N ILE A 99 -27.58 3.38 1.93
CA ILE A 99 -26.31 2.78 2.41
C ILE A 99 -25.66 1.89 1.34
N ILE A 100 -26.47 1.11 0.61
CA ILE A 100 -25.96 0.26 -0.47
C ILE A 100 -25.45 1.10 -1.64
N ASN A 101 -26.18 2.13 -2.04
CA ASN A 101 -25.75 3.01 -3.14
C ASN A 101 -24.48 3.79 -2.76
N GLU A 102 -24.39 4.29 -1.52
CA GLU A 102 -23.16 4.90 -0.99
C GLU A 102 -21.98 3.89 -1.00
N SER A 103 -22.23 2.62 -0.64
CA SER A 103 -21.22 1.55 -0.73
C SER A 103 -20.76 1.30 -2.16
N LEU A 104 -21.69 1.15 -3.11
CA LEU A 104 -21.35 0.95 -4.52
C LEU A 104 -20.53 2.12 -5.09
N LEU A 105 -20.89 3.36 -4.76
CA LEU A 105 -20.14 4.54 -5.19
C LEU A 105 -18.75 4.61 -4.54
N LYS A 106 -18.65 4.30 -3.25
CA LYS A 106 -17.36 4.21 -2.53
C LYS A 106 -16.46 3.16 -3.19
N GLU A 107 -16.98 1.96 -3.41
CA GLU A 107 -16.22 0.85 -4.00
C GLU A 107 -15.85 1.10 -5.46
N SER A 108 -16.68 1.84 -6.22
CA SER A 108 -16.31 2.32 -7.55
C SER A 108 -15.16 3.30 -7.47
N ARG A 109 -15.19 4.31 -6.59
CA ARG A 109 -14.04 5.23 -6.45
C ARG A 109 -12.75 4.50 -6.06
N TYR A 110 -12.85 3.54 -5.14
CA TYR A 110 -11.72 2.71 -4.72
C TYR A 110 -11.17 1.86 -5.87
N ALA A 111 -12.03 1.22 -6.67
CA ALA A 111 -11.60 0.44 -7.83
C ALA A 111 -10.93 1.32 -8.90
N PHE A 112 -11.42 2.56 -9.11
CA PHE A 112 -10.79 3.49 -10.06
C PHE A 112 -9.40 3.91 -9.59
N ARG A 113 -9.28 4.27 -8.31
CA ARG A 113 -7.99 4.55 -7.68
C ARG A 113 -7.04 3.35 -7.78
N SER A 114 -7.54 2.13 -7.58
CA SER A 114 -6.74 0.91 -7.67
C SER A 114 -6.22 0.66 -9.08
N VAL A 115 -6.97 1.03 -10.12
CA VAL A 115 -6.47 1.03 -11.51
C VAL A 115 -5.30 1.99 -11.68
N LEU A 116 -5.40 3.21 -11.15
CA LEU A 116 -4.31 4.20 -11.19
C LEU A 116 -3.06 3.67 -10.48
N VAL A 117 -3.21 3.15 -9.25
CA VAL A 117 -2.12 2.53 -8.49
C VAL A 117 -1.48 1.41 -9.30
N ALA A 118 -2.29 0.56 -9.93
CA ALA A 118 -1.80 -0.55 -10.74
C ALA A 118 -1.00 -0.10 -11.98
N LEU A 119 -1.41 1.01 -12.61
CA LEU A 119 -0.69 1.62 -13.73
C LEU A 119 0.67 2.20 -13.32
N CYS A 120 0.86 2.55 -12.05
CA CYS A 120 2.15 2.97 -11.50
C CYS A 120 3.00 1.78 -11.03
N VAL A 121 2.39 0.82 -10.33
CA VAL A 121 3.09 -0.33 -9.74
C VAL A 121 3.60 -1.29 -10.82
N THR A 122 2.87 -1.47 -11.93
CA THR A 122 3.29 -2.42 -12.98
C THR A 122 4.59 -1.99 -13.66
N PRO A 123 4.73 -0.72 -14.16
CA PRO A 123 6.01 -0.23 -14.69
C PRO A 123 7.15 -0.29 -13.68
N ILE A 124 6.92 0.09 -12.41
CA ILE A 124 7.95 -0.05 -11.35
C ILE A 124 8.44 -1.49 -11.26
N GLY A 125 7.52 -2.46 -11.27
CA GLY A 125 7.87 -3.88 -11.32
C GLY A 125 8.77 -4.21 -12.50
N ILE A 126 8.44 -3.75 -13.70
CA ILE A 126 9.24 -4.00 -14.91
C ILE A 126 10.62 -3.35 -14.80
N CYS A 127 10.72 -2.13 -14.26
CA CYS A 127 11.97 -1.41 -14.10
C CYS A 127 12.98 -2.13 -13.17
N PHE A 128 12.52 -2.96 -12.22
CA PHE A 128 13.42 -3.81 -11.41
C PHE A 128 14.25 -4.79 -12.25
N PHE A 129 13.87 -5.07 -13.50
CA PHE A 129 14.68 -5.85 -14.43
C PHE A 129 16.06 -5.22 -14.67
N TRP A 130 16.15 -3.89 -14.80
CA TRP A 130 17.43 -3.21 -14.99
C TRP A 130 18.27 -3.20 -13.73
N LEU A 131 17.65 -3.11 -12.55
CA LEU A 131 18.36 -3.26 -11.27
C LEU A 131 18.93 -4.66 -11.11
N PHE A 132 18.13 -5.69 -11.43
CA PHE A 132 18.57 -7.09 -11.49
C PHE A 132 19.77 -7.26 -12.41
N ALA A 133 19.70 -6.72 -13.63
CA ALA A 133 20.77 -6.82 -14.60
C ALA A 133 22.02 -6.03 -14.20
N ASN A 134 21.85 -4.91 -13.49
CA ASN A 134 22.94 -4.11 -12.95
C ASN A 134 23.72 -4.87 -11.87
N SER A 135 23.04 -5.63 -11.01
CA SER A 135 23.71 -6.49 -10.02
C SER A 135 24.48 -7.65 -10.65
N LEU A 136 24.30 -7.92 -11.95
CA LEU A 136 25.06 -8.88 -12.74
C LEU A 136 26.10 -8.19 -13.66
N HIS A 137 26.32 -6.89 -13.47
CA HIS A 137 27.21 -6.05 -14.30
C HIS A 137 26.82 -5.98 -15.78
N VAL A 138 25.60 -6.38 -16.16
CA VAL A 138 25.15 -6.37 -17.56
C VAL A 138 24.98 -4.94 -18.08
N THR A 139 24.66 -3.99 -17.21
CA THR A 139 24.55 -2.55 -17.53
C THR A 139 25.90 -1.89 -17.85
N GLU A 140 27.02 -2.53 -17.54
CA GLU A 140 28.35 -2.10 -18.02
C GLU A 140 28.54 -2.41 -19.52
N THR A 141 27.62 -3.19 -20.11
CA THR A 141 27.57 -3.53 -21.53
C THR A 141 26.39 -2.86 -22.21
N ASP A 142 26.41 -2.80 -23.54
CA ASP A 142 25.30 -2.22 -24.32
C ASP A 142 24.11 -3.18 -24.53
N TRP A 143 24.11 -4.39 -23.96
CA TRP A 143 23.12 -5.44 -24.27
C TRP A 143 21.68 -5.07 -23.94
N ILE A 144 21.48 -4.24 -22.93
CA ILE A 144 20.16 -3.80 -22.45
C ILE A 144 20.04 -2.27 -22.35
N GLY A 145 20.85 -1.56 -23.16
CA GLY A 145 20.92 -0.10 -23.16
C GLY A 145 21.91 0.49 -22.14
N GLY A 146 22.76 -0.34 -21.53
CA GLY A 146 23.83 0.07 -20.63
C GLY A 146 23.38 0.89 -19.41
N VAL A 147 24.27 1.77 -18.94
CA VAL A 147 23.99 2.75 -17.88
C VAL A 147 22.78 3.64 -18.21
N PRO A 148 22.59 4.16 -19.44
CA PRO A 148 21.38 4.90 -19.78
C PRO A 148 20.08 4.12 -19.53
N GLY A 149 20.09 2.80 -19.79
CA GLY A 149 18.94 1.94 -19.56
C GLY A 149 18.49 1.89 -18.10
N ILE A 150 19.43 1.76 -17.16
CA ILE A 150 19.13 1.79 -15.72
C ILE A 150 18.68 3.19 -15.28
N ILE A 151 19.28 4.26 -15.79
CA ILE A 151 18.86 5.62 -15.47
C ILE A 151 17.42 5.88 -15.92
N HIS A 152 17.06 5.55 -17.17
CA HIS A 152 15.68 5.67 -17.63
C HIS A 152 14.71 4.80 -16.83
N ALA A 153 15.14 3.60 -16.38
CA ALA A 153 14.32 2.77 -15.52
C ALA A 153 14.05 3.44 -14.17
N LEU A 154 15.06 4.08 -13.56
CA LEU A 154 14.90 4.87 -12.34
C LEU A 154 13.97 6.07 -12.57
N GLU A 155 14.11 6.80 -13.68
CA GLU A 155 13.19 7.91 -14.00
C GLU A 155 11.73 7.46 -14.12
N VAL A 156 11.47 6.32 -14.79
CA VAL A 156 10.13 5.75 -14.89
C VAL A 156 9.59 5.37 -13.52
N MET A 157 10.43 4.81 -12.65
CA MET A 157 10.06 4.57 -11.26
C MET A 157 9.65 5.90 -10.61
N GLU A 158 10.52 6.91 -10.61
CA GLU A 158 10.28 8.22 -9.97
C GLU A 158 8.94 8.84 -10.42
N VAL A 159 8.67 8.85 -11.73
CA VAL A 159 7.40 9.36 -12.28
C VAL A 159 6.19 8.57 -11.77
N CYS A 160 6.30 7.25 -11.68
CA CYS A 160 5.25 6.39 -11.15
C CYS A 160 5.05 6.55 -9.63
N LEU A 161 6.07 7.00 -8.91
CA LEU A 161 6.07 7.10 -7.46
C LEU A 161 5.44 8.38 -6.95
N VAL A 162 5.53 9.48 -7.70
CA VAL A 162 4.84 10.75 -7.38
C VAL A 162 3.35 10.57 -7.06
N PRO A 163 2.52 9.95 -7.92
CA PRO A 163 1.11 9.73 -7.59
C PRO A 163 0.93 8.78 -6.40
N LEU A 164 1.80 7.79 -6.22
CA LEU A 164 1.73 6.86 -5.09
C LEU A 164 1.98 7.58 -3.75
N LEU A 165 2.98 8.46 -3.69
CA LEU A 165 3.24 9.32 -2.53
C LEU A 165 2.05 10.21 -2.20
N TYR A 166 1.46 10.86 -3.21
CA TYR A 166 0.27 11.68 -3.02
C TYR A 166 -0.88 10.86 -2.42
N LEU A 167 -1.08 9.65 -2.92
CA LEU A 167 -2.13 8.75 -2.43
C LEU A 167 -1.88 8.30 -0.98
N MET A 168 -0.63 8.11 -0.54
CA MET A 168 -0.31 7.84 0.87
C MET A 168 -0.72 9.00 1.79
N ILE A 169 -0.48 10.24 1.37
CA ILE A 169 -0.93 11.44 2.12
C ILE A 169 -2.46 11.45 2.21
N VAL A 170 -3.14 11.22 1.09
CA VAL A 170 -4.60 11.18 1.02
C VAL A 170 -5.15 10.09 1.94
N ASP A 171 -4.54 8.90 1.96
CA ASP A 171 -4.94 7.79 2.83
C ASP A 171 -4.76 8.12 4.31
N GLY A 172 -3.63 8.73 4.68
CA GLY A 172 -3.38 9.19 6.04
C GLY A 172 -4.48 10.14 6.53
N PHE A 173 -4.81 11.17 5.75
CA PHE A 173 -5.89 12.09 6.08
C PHE A 173 -7.28 11.43 6.10
N GLU A 174 -7.55 10.52 5.15
CA GLU A 174 -8.82 9.81 5.09
C GLU A 174 -9.03 8.95 6.35
N MET A 175 -7.99 8.25 6.82
CA MET A 175 -8.05 7.44 8.04
C MET A 175 -8.25 8.29 9.30
N LEU A 176 -7.58 9.44 9.40
CA LEU A 176 -7.81 10.36 10.52
C LEU A 176 -9.23 10.94 10.51
N ARG A 177 -9.77 11.28 9.33
CA ARG A 177 -11.15 11.74 9.18
C ARG A 177 -12.14 10.65 9.57
N LYS A 178 -11.94 9.41 9.12
CA LYS A 178 -12.74 8.24 9.51
C LYS A 178 -12.71 8.00 11.01
N SER A 179 -11.53 8.10 11.63
CA SER A 179 -11.38 7.98 13.08
C SER A 179 -12.21 9.04 13.83
N ARG A 180 -12.22 10.30 13.36
CA ARG A 180 -13.04 11.37 13.96
C ARG A 180 -14.54 11.11 13.80
N GLN A 181 -15.01 10.73 12.62
CA GLN A 181 -16.42 10.41 12.38
C GLN A 181 -16.87 9.20 13.20
N THR A 182 -16.00 8.20 13.35
CA THR A 182 -16.26 7.02 14.18
C THR A 182 -16.32 7.39 15.66
N GLN A 183 -15.51 8.35 16.12
CA GLN A 183 -15.57 8.89 17.48
C GLN A 183 -16.88 9.65 17.72
N GLU A 184 -17.31 10.49 16.79
CA GLU A 184 -18.60 11.20 16.88
C GLU A 184 -19.77 10.21 16.98
N LEU A 185 -19.74 9.12 16.21
CA LEU A 185 -20.73 8.05 16.32
C LEU A 185 -20.65 7.33 17.67
N LEU A 186 -19.46 7.02 18.16
CA LEU A 186 -19.26 6.40 19.47
C LEU A 186 -19.90 7.27 20.57
N ASP A 187 -19.75 8.59 20.49
CA ASP A 187 -20.34 9.53 21.44
C ASP A 187 -21.89 9.57 21.31
N GLN A 188 -22.43 9.44 20.10
CA GLN A 188 -23.88 9.29 19.87
C GLN A 188 -24.43 7.98 20.44
N VAL A 189 -23.72 6.87 20.24
CA VAL A 189 -24.09 5.55 20.80
C VAL A 189 -24.10 5.61 22.33
N ARG A 190 -23.05 6.18 22.94
CA ARG A 190 -22.96 6.41 24.39
C ARG A 190 -24.10 7.27 24.93
N SER A 191 -24.47 8.31 24.20
CA SER A 191 -25.59 9.19 24.56
C SER A 191 -26.98 8.60 24.24
N ARG A 192 -27.03 7.43 23.58
CA ARG A 192 -28.25 6.75 23.09
C ARG A 192 -29.12 7.59 22.15
N LYS A 193 -28.52 8.60 21.50
CA LYS A 193 -29.18 9.52 20.56
C LYS A 193 -28.65 9.32 19.14
N VAL A 194 -28.65 8.08 18.67
CA VAL A 194 -28.19 7.76 17.32
C VAL A 194 -29.23 8.23 16.32
N GLN A 195 -28.83 9.11 15.39
CA GLN A 195 -29.69 9.55 14.29
C GLN A 195 -29.44 8.65 13.07
N PRO A 196 -30.47 8.00 12.50
CA PRO A 196 -30.28 6.97 11.47
C PRO A 196 -29.77 7.57 10.16
N GLU A 197 -30.23 8.77 9.84
CA GLU A 197 -29.87 9.56 8.66
C GLU A 197 -28.37 9.91 8.64
N LEU A 198 -27.72 9.92 9.81
CA LEU A 198 -26.28 10.18 9.93
C LEU A 198 -25.43 8.92 9.79
N ILE A 199 -26.03 7.73 9.73
CA ILE A 199 -25.31 6.48 9.52
C ILE A 199 -24.92 6.39 8.05
N THR A 200 -23.68 6.79 7.75
CA THR A 200 -23.05 6.59 6.45
C THR A 200 -22.61 5.12 6.27
N THR A 201 -22.34 4.70 5.05
CA THR A 201 -21.76 3.35 4.80
C THR A 201 -20.52 3.07 5.64
N GLN A 202 -19.63 4.05 5.80
CA GLN A 202 -18.37 3.87 6.54
C GLN A 202 -18.62 3.58 8.03
N LEU A 203 -19.60 4.28 8.60
CA LEU A 203 -20.04 4.05 9.96
C LEU A 203 -20.71 2.68 10.10
N PHE A 204 -21.52 2.29 9.12
CA PHE A 204 -22.14 0.97 9.08
C PHE A 204 -21.10 -0.17 9.08
N GLU A 205 -20.09 -0.08 8.21
CA GLU A 205 -18.94 -1.02 8.16
C GLU A 205 -18.16 -1.03 9.48
N ALA A 206 -17.97 0.14 10.11
CA ALA A 206 -17.32 0.25 11.41
C ALA A 206 -18.09 -0.51 12.49
N MET A 207 -19.42 -0.37 12.55
CA MET A 207 -20.24 -1.03 13.56
C MET A 207 -20.34 -2.55 13.35
N THR A 208 -20.49 -3.00 12.11
CA THR A 208 -20.93 -4.37 11.80
C THR A 208 -19.83 -5.27 11.27
N GLY A 209 -18.73 -4.70 10.75
CA GLY A 209 -17.78 -5.44 9.94
C GLY A 209 -18.37 -5.93 8.62
N TRP A 210 -19.44 -5.29 8.12
CA TRP A 210 -20.06 -5.62 6.85
C TRP A 210 -19.07 -5.54 5.69
N LEU A 211 -18.98 -6.63 4.93
CA LEU A 211 -18.17 -6.76 3.73
C LEU A 211 -19.10 -7.24 2.60
N PRO A 212 -19.62 -6.32 1.77
CA PRO A 212 -20.60 -6.69 0.76
C PRO A 212 -19.97 -7.57 -0.31
N PHE A 213 -20.76 -8.44 -0.96
CA PHE A 213 -20.23 -9.35 -1.98
C PHE A 213 -19.54 -8.64 -3.16
N TRP A 214 -19.95 -7.40 -3.47
CA TRP A 214 -19.34 -6.57 -4.51
C TRP A 214 -17.98 -5.96 -4.14
N ASP A 215 -17.54 -6.07 -2.89
CA ASP A 215 -16.21 -5.63 -2.47
C ASP A 215 -15.10 -6.52 -3.09
N SER A 216 -15.42 -7.80 -3.32
CA SER A 216 -14.48 -8.74 -3.93
C SER A 216 -14.07 -8.34 -5.35
N GLY A 217 -12.77 -8.44 -5.64
CA GLY A 217 -12.25 -8.28 -7.00
C GLY A 217 -12.91 -9.27 -7.96
N ALA A 218 -13.31 -8.80 -9.14
CA ALA A 218 -13.90 -9.64 -10.17
C ALA A 218 -12.93 -9.79 -11.35
N SER A 219 -12.97 -10.93 -12.05
CA SER A 219 -12.26 -11.06 -13.31
C SER A 219 -12.79 -10.03 -14.33
N ILE A 220 -11.93 -9.48 -15.19
CA ILE A 220 -12.36 -8.62 -16.30
C ILE A 220 -13.32 -9.32 -17.26
N PHE A 221 -13.28 -10.66 -17.28
CA PHE A 221 -14.14 -11.53 -18.09
C PHE A 221 -15.35 -12.06 -17.32
N ALA A 222 -15.52 -11.66 -16.05
CA ALA A 222 -16.68 -12.07 -15.26
C ALA A 222 -17.96 -11.53 -15.91
N LYS A 223 -18.79 -12.45 -16.41
CA LYS A 223 -20.16 -12.17 -16.84
C LYS A 223 -21.03 -11.89 -15.63
N ALA A 224 -22.20 -11.29 -15.86
CA ALA A 224 -23.22 -11.17 -14.82
C ALA A 224 -23.55 -12.57 -14.30
N ASP A 225 -23.37 -12.77 -12.99
CA ASP A 225 -23.77 -14.01 -12.34
C ASP A 225 -25.28 -13.93 -12.08
N PRO A 226 -26.08 -14.90 -12.56
CA PRO A 226 -27.53 -14.96 -12.28
C PRO A 226 -27.87 -14.92 -10.78
N GLY A 227 -26.90 -15.22 -9.90
CA GLY A 227 -27.05 -15.10 -8.45
C GLY A 227 -26.89 -13.69 -7.88
N GLU A 228 -26.43 -12.69 -8.65
CA GLU A 228 -26.16 -11.32 -8.16
C GLU A 228 -27.41 -10.66 -7.55
N GLU A 229 -28.59 -10.88 -8.14
CA GLU A 229 -29.86 -10.35 -7.62
C GLU A 229 -30.20 -10.92 -6.23
N LYS A 230 -30.10 -12.25 -6.08
CA LYS A 230 -30.33 -12.92 -4.79
C LYS A 230 -29.30 -12.52 -3.74
N MET A 231 -28.05 -12.27 -4.14
CA MET A 231 -27.02 -11.75 -3.24
C MET A 231 -27.37 -10.32 -2.81
N MET A 232 -27.78 -9.47 -3.74
CA MET A 232 -28.22 -8.10 -3.44
C MET A 232 -29.40 -8.06 -2.46
N GLU A 233 -30.42 -8.90 -2.65
CA GLU A 233 -31.55 -9.01 -1.72
C GLU A 233 -31.10 -9.40 -0.30
N LYS A 234 -30.14 -10.31 -0.19
CA LYS A 234 -29.55 -10.70 1.11
C LYS A 234 -28.81 -9.53 1.77
N GLU A 235 -28.05 -8.75 1.01
CA GLU A 235 -27.36 -7.57 1.53
C GLU A 235 -28.37 -6.51 2.03
N ILE A 236 -29.43 -6.24 1.26
CA ILE A 236 -30.52 -5.34 1.68
C ILE A 236 -31.14 -5.82 2.99
N ALA A 237 -31.48 -7.10 3.10
CA ALA A 237 -32.07 -7.68 4.30
C ALA A 237 -31.12 -7.58 5.51
N GLN A 238 -29.81 -7.75 5.30
CA GLN A 238 -28.80 -7.61 6.34
C GLN A 238 -28.68 -6.16 6.83
N VAL A 239 -28.60 -5.19 5.91
CA VAL A 239 -28.55 -3.76 6.25
C VAL A 239 -29.80 -3.35 7.02
N LYS A 240 -30.99 -3.74 6.52
CA LYS A 240 -32.28 -3.50 7.17
C LYS A 240 -32.29 -3.98 8.62
N LYS A 241 -31.90 -5.24 8.84
CA LYS A 241 -31.90 -5.87 10.16
C LYS A 241 -31.05 -5.11 11.17
N VAL A 242 -29.93 -4.52 10.75
CA VAL A 242 -29.07 -3.74 11.64
C VAL A 242 -29.65 -2.34 11.88
N LEU A 243 -30.15 -1.67 10.83
CA LEU A 243 -30.78 -0.35 10.98
C LEU A 243 -31.99 -0.39 11.91
N ASP A 244 -32.82 -1.44 11.82
CA ASP A 244 -33.97 -1.66 12.71
C ASP A 244 -33.56 -1.80 14.18
N VAL A 245 -32.35 -2.30 14.47
CA VAL A 245 -31.80 -2.41 15.83
C VAL A 245 -31.29 -1.07 16.34
N VAL A 246 -30.56 -0.33 15.49
CA VAL A 246 -29.93 0.94 15.89
C VAL A 246 -30.98 2.05 16.02
N SER A 247 -32.04 1.98 15.21
CA SER A 247 -33.14 2.95 15.16
C SER A 247 -34.52 2.29 15.19
N PRO A 248 -34.93 1.72 16.35
CA PRO A 248 -36.22 1.08 16.44
C PRO A 248 -37.35 2.10 16.29
N LYS A 249 -38.36 1.73 15.51
CA LYS A 249 -39.62 2.51 15.39
C LYS A 249 -40.52 2.37 16.63
N ASP A 250 -40.24 1.40 17.52
CA ASP A 250 -41.07 1.08 18.68
C ASP A 250 -40.20 0.88 19.95
N PRO A 251 -40.41 1.64 21.04
CA PRO A 251 -39.53 1.64 22.22
C PRO A 251 -39.60 0.37 23.11
N LYS A 252 -40.37 -0.66 22.76
CA LYS A 252 -40.64 -1.83 23.63
C LYS A 252 -39.57 -2.93 23.64
N THR A 253 -38.54 -2.86 22.79
CA THR A 253 -37.44 -3.85 22.70
C THR A 253 -36.15 -3.36 23.40
N ASP A 254 -36.26 -2.90 24.64
CA ASP A 254 -35.20 -2.12 25.29
C ASP A 254 -33.99 -2.95 25.77
N LYS A 255 -34.19 -4.22 26.17
CA LYS A 255 -33.11 -5.07 26.72
C LYS A 255 -32.12 -5.57 25.65
N ASP A 256 -32.64 -6.20 24.59
CA ASP A 256 -31.81 -6.71 23.48
C ASP A 256 -31.12 -5.56 22.71
N ARG A 257 -31.77 -4.41 22.63
CA ARG A 257 -31.20 -3.19 22.05
C ARG A 257 -30.03 -2.69 22.88
N LYS A 258 -30.19 -2.59 24.20
CA LYS A 258 -29.13 -2.11 25.09
C LYS A 258 -27.89 -2.99 24.98
N GLN A 259 -28.06 -4.30 24.98
CA GLN A 259 -26.95 -5.24 24.79
C GLN A 259 -26.24 -5.04 23.45
N LYS A 260 -26.98 -4.93 22.35
CA LYS A 260 -26.37 -4.70 21.03
C LYS A 260 -25.68 -3.35 20.89
N LEU A 261 -26.20 -2.31 21.54
CA LEU A 261 -25.55 -1.00 21.57
C LEU A 261 -24.25 -1.04 22.39
N GLU A 262 -24.20 -1.80 23.49
CA GLU A 262 -22.98 -2.03 24.26
C GLU A 262 -21.94 -2.82 23.44
N GLU A 263 -22.36 -3.81 22.65
CA GLU A 263 -21.49 -4.52 21.70
C GLU A 263 -20.93 -3.58 20.63
N ILE A 264 -21.79 -2.74 20.03
CA ILE A 264 -21.38 -1.74 19.04
C ILE A 264 -20.41 -0.72 19.66
N GLU A 265 -20.68 -0.26 20.88
CA GLU A 265 -19.81 0.67 21.60
C GLU A 265 -18.38 0.10 21.75
N ALA A 266 -18.26 -1.15 22.20
CA ALA A 266 -16.97 -1.81 22.39
C ALA A 266 -16.20 -1.98 21.07
N VAL A 267 -16.91 -2.30 19.97
CA VAL A 267 -16.31 -2.41 18.63
C VAL A 267 -15.81 -1.05 18.15
N LEU A 268 -16.64 0.00 18.26
CA LEU A 268 -16.29 1.35 17.83
C LEU A 268 -15.11 1.92 18.62
N GLU A 269 -15.08 1.74 19.94
CA GLU A 269 -13.96 2.20 20.79
C GLU A 269 -12.62 1.59 20.34
N THR A 270 -12.61 0.30 20.01
CA THR A 270 -11.43 -0.38 19.48
C THR A 270 -11.05 0.14 18.08
N LYS A 271 -12.05 0.41 17.22
CA LYS A 271 -11.83 0.87 15.85
C LYS A 271 -11.33 2.32 15.78
N VAL A 272 -11.82 3.23 16.62
CA VAL A 272 -11.37 4.63 16.64
C VAL A 272 -9.86 4.71 16.85
N PHE A 273 -9.35 4.00 17.86
CA PHE A 273 -7.92 3.97 18.15
C PHE A 273 -7.14 3.35 17.00
N SER A 274 -7.58 2.19 16.49
CA SER A 274 -6.88 1.48 15.42
C SER A 274 -6.81 2.32 14.13
N MET A 275 -7.90 2.93 13.70
CA MET A 275 -7.94 3.82 12.52
C MET A 275 -7.03 5.04 12.68
N ARG A 276 -6.93 5.61 13.88
CA ARG A 276 -6.03 6.75 14.14
C ARG A 276 -4.56 6.33 13.97
N MET A 277 -4.19 5.19 14.55
CA MET A 277 -2.84 4.66 14.44
C MET A 277 -2.49 4.24 13.02
N GLU A 278 -3.44 3.65 12.28
CA GLU A 278 -3.29 3.38 10.85
C GLU A 278 -3.04 4.68 10.07
N GLY A 279 -3.80 5.75 10.34
CA GLY A 279 -3.56 7.06 9.72
C GLY A 279 -2.15 7.61 9.96
N TYR A 280 -1.64 7.54 11.19
CA TYR A 280 -0.25 7.96 11.49
C TYR A 280 0.79 7.08 10.80
N ARG A 281 0.50 5.78 10.68
CA ARG A 281 1.37 4.83 9.99
C ARG A 281 1.47 5.15 8.49
N GLU A 282 0.38 5.56 7.83
CA GLU A 282 0.44 5.98 6.41
C GLU A 282 1.33 7.22 6.21
N PHE A 283 1.29 8.19 7.13
CA PHE A 283 2.23 9.33 7.08
C PHE A 283 3.68 8.91 7.30
N LEU A 284 3.92 7.93 8.15
CA LEU A 284 5.26 7.39 8.35
C LEU A 284 5.78 6.69 7.10
N TYR A 285 4.93 5.90 6.42
CA TYR A 285 5.25 5.29 5.13
C TYR A 285 5.53 6.35 4.06
N PHE A 286 4.74 7.43 4.03
CA PHE A 286 5.02 8.57 3.15
C PHE A 286 6.42 9.14 3.39
N VAL A 287 6.82 9.36 4.64
CA VAL A 287 8.15 9.91 4.95
C VAL A 287 9.27 8.97 4.50
N PHE A 288 9.17 7.67 4.79
CA PHE A 288 10.19 6.70 4.36
C PHE A 288 10.32 6.63 2.85
N ASN A 289 9.18 6.53 2.15
CA ASN A 289 9.17 6.46 0.70
C ASN A 289 9.66 7.78 0.08
N PHE A 290 9.25 8.93 0.62
CA PHE A 290 9.71 10.24 0.15
C PHE A 290 11.22 10.38 0.23
N VAL A 291 11.83 10.02 1.36
CA VAL A 291 13.29 10.04 1.52
C VAL A 291 13.94 9.02 0.60
N ALA A 292 13.36 7.83 0.46
CA ALA A 292 13.93 6.81 -0.41
C ALA A 292 13.99 7.26 -1.87
N PHE A 293 12.89 7.82 -2.39
CA PHE A 293 12.81 8.34 -3.75
C PHE A 293 13.72 9.51 -3.99
N TYR A 294 13.74 10.46 -3.05
CA TYR A 294 14.70 11.54 -3.12
C TYR A 294 16.15 11.01 -3.19
N GLY A 295 16.45 9.93 -2.48
CA GLY A 295 17.72 9.22 -2.57
C GLY A 295 18.02 8.68 -3.97
N TYR A 296 17.13 7.88 -4.55
CA TYR A 296 17.32 7.31 -5.89
C TYR A 296 17.26 8.34 -7.02
N LEU A 297 16.61 9.48 -6.81
CA LEU A 297 16.63 10.62 -7.73
C LEU A 297 18.05 11.20 -7.91
N MET A 298 18.95 11.00 -6.94
CA MET A 298 20.33 11.51 -7.06
C MET A 298 21.07 10.86 -8.23
N ALA A 299 20.88 9.57 -8.50
CA ALA A 299 21.53 8.88 -9.62
C ALA A 299 21.19 9.52 -10.99
N PRO A 300 19.91 9.68 -11.39
CA PRO A 300 19.56 10.41 -12.61
C PRO A 300 20.09 11.85 -12.64
N LEU A 301 20.01 12.60 -11.54
CA LEU A 301 20.53 13.96 -11.49
C LEU A 301 22.04 14.01 -11.72
N CYS A 302 22.79 13.12 -11.09
CA CYS A 302 24.24 13.03 -11.24
C CYS A 302 24.63 12.55 -12.65
N PHE A 303 23.79 11.72 -13.29
CA PHE A 303 24.01 11.25 -14.65
C PHE A 303 23.84 12.36 -15.70
N TYR A 304 22.76 13.14 -15.64
CA TYR A 304 22.48 14.17 -16.64
C TYR A 304 23.20 15.51 -16.42
N TYR A 305 23.58 15.81 -15.17
CA TYR A 305 24.20 17.08 -14.83
C TYR A 305 25.62 16.86 -14.30
N ALA A 306 26.64 17.09 -15.14
CA ALA A 306 28.04 17.07 -14.73
C ALA A 306 28.36 18.20 -13.74
N ASP A 307 29.23 17.96 -12.75
CA ASP A 307 29.49 18.87 -11.63
C ASP A 307 29.83 20.33 -12.03
N ASP A 308 30.53 20.49 -13.16
CA ASP A 308 31.00 21.79 -13.62
C ASP A 308 29.90 22.66 -14.29
N ASP A 309 28.79 22.06 -14.76
CA ASP A 309 27.76 22.74 -15.57
C ASP A 309 26.34 22.63 -14.97
N GLN A 310 26.24 22.45 -13.65
CA GLN A 310 24.95 22.24 -12.99
C GLN A 310 24.19 23.55 -12.78
N PRO A 311 22.90 23.60 -13.15
CA PRO A 311 22.02 24.69 -12.72
C PRO A 311 21.97 24.83 -11.19
N SER A 312 21.81 26.06 -10.70
CA SER A 312 21.81 26.36 -9.26
C SER A 312 20.76 25.57 -8.46
N HIS A 313 19.61 25.28 -9.06
CA HIS A 313 18.56 24.48 -8.43
C HIS A 313 18.95 23.00 -8.32
N VAL A 314 19.61 22.41 -9.32
CA VAL A 314 20.14 21.03 -9.26
C VAL A 314 21.24 20.94 -8.19
N ARG A 315 22.15 21.91 -8.17
CA ARG A 315 23.19 21.98 -7.12
C ARG A 315 22.57 22.07 -5.72
N SER A 316 21.53 22.89 -5.55
CA SER A 316 20.81 23.00 -4.27
C SER A 316 20.10 21.69 -3.90
N LEU A 317 19.50 21.01 -4.88
CA LEU A 317 18.86 19.71 -4.69
C LEU A 317 19.85 18.62 -4.30
N LYS A 318 21.14 18.72 -4.64
CA LYS A 318 22.19 17.79 -4.16
C LYS A 318 22.89 18.27 -2.89
N PHE A 319 22.37 19.29 -2.21
CA PHE A 319 23.05 19.95 -1.09
C PHE A 319 24.47 20.46 -1.41
N SER A 320 24.72 20.82 -2.66
CA SER A 320 26.04 21.21 -3.19
C SER A 320 27.12 20.13 -3.11
N TYR A 321 26.74 18.86 -2.97
CA TYR A 321 27.66 17.74 -3.09
C TYR A 321 28.09 17.51 -4.55
N GLN A 322 29.31 17.01 -4.71
CA GLN A 322 29.80 16.44 -5.97
C GLN A 322 28.97 15.20 -6.34
N ASN A 323 28.96 14.84 -7.62
CA ASN A 323 28.09 13.78 -8.14
C ASN A 323 28.33 12.42 -7.48
N ASP A 324 29.58 12.04 -7.26
CA ASP A 324 29.95 10.79 -6.60
C ASP A 324 29.40 10.70 -5.17
N LEU A 325 29.54 11.78 -4.41
CA LEU A 325 29.08 11.86 -3.03
C LEU A 325 27.56 11.94 -2.94
N ALA A 326 26.92 12.70 -3.83
CA ALA A 326 25.47 12.82 -3.90
C ALA A 326 24.80 11.49 -4.29
N ASP A 327 25.34 10.80 -5.29
CA ASP A 327 24.86 9.49 -5.72
C ASP A 327 24.98 8.45 -4.60
N TRP A 328 26.15 8.37 -3.96
CA TRP A 328 26.36 7.44 -2.85
C TRP A 328 25.44 7.72 -1.66
N HIS A 329 25.35 8.97 -1.18
CA HIS A 329 24.46 9.32 -0.06
C HIS A 329 22.99 9.11 -0.42
N GLY A 330 22.62 9.42 -1.66
CA GLY A 330 21.27 9.20 -2.18
C GLY A 330 20.90 7.73 -2.17
N ASN A 331 21.71 6.88 -2.78
CA ASN A 331 21.49 5.44 -2.82
C ASN A 331 21.41 4.85 -1.40
N PHE A 332 22.36 5.19 -0.53
CA PHE A 332 22.38 4.70 0.85
C PHE A 332 21.14 5.13 1.64
N ALA A 333 20.72 6.39 1.53
CA ALA A 333 19.49 6.86 2.18
C ALA A 333 18.25 6.13 1.64
N GLY A 334 18.21 5.89 0.33
CA GLY A 334 17.28 5.02 -0.38
C GLY A 334 17.12 3.65 0.27
N ASP A 335 18.22 2.90 0.24
CA ASP A 335 18.30 1.54 0.75
C ASP A 335 17.99 1.49 2.25
N LEU A 336 18.46 2.46 3.04
CA LEU A 336 18.21 2.50 4.49
C LEU A 336 16.72 2.69 4.80
N MET A 337 16.05 3.66 4.15
CA MET A 337 14.63 3.90 4.41
C MET A 337 13.76 2.72 3.98
N TRP A 338 14.08 2.11 2.83
CA TRP A 338 13.39 0.89 2.38
C TRP A 338 13.83 -0.38 3.11
N THR A 339 14.85 -0.32 3.95
CA THR A 339 15.14 -1.35 4.97
C THR A 339 14.28 -1.15 6.20
N ILE A 340 14.11 0.08 6.66
CA ILE A 340 13.34 0.41 7.87
C ILE A 340 11.84 0.21 7.66
N GLU A 341 11.29 0.60 6.51
CA GLU A 341 9.86 0.52 6.22
C GLU A 341 9.27 -0.90 6.43
N PRO A 342 9.83 -1.98 5.85
CA PRO A 342 9.37 -3.34 6.11
C PRO A 342 9.35 -3.74 7.58
N LEU A 343 10.34 -3.30 8.38
CA LEU A 343 10.36 -3.57 9.81
C LEU A 343 9.15 -2.93 10.49
N VAL A 344 8.83 -1.69 10.14
CA VAL A 344 7.64 -0.99 10.65
C VAL A 344 6.36 -1.69 10.20
N ILE A 345 6.28 -2.13 8.94
CA ILE A 345 5.12 -2.88 8.43
C ILE A 345 4.89 -4.14 9.28
N LEU A 346 5.95 -4.93 9.50
CA LEU A 346 5.88 -6.20 10.23
C LEU A 346 5.64 -6.02 11.73
N SER A 347 6.19 -4.97 12.35
CA SER A 347 6.04 -4.71 13.79
C SER A 347 4.75 -3.95 14.12
N SER A 348 4.17 -3.21 13.18
CA SER A 348 3.02 -2.32 13.44
C SER A 348 1.80 -3.02 14.06
N PRO A 349 1.37 -4.24 13.67
CA PRO A 349 0.20 -4.87 14.27
C PRO A 349 0.40 -5.18 15.76
N MET A 350 1.62 -5.59 16.12
CA MET A 350 2.00 -5.88 17.51
C MET A 350 2.05 -4.59 18.33
N LEU A 351 2.69 -3.53 17.80
CA LEU A 351 2.78 -2.23 18.47
C LEU A 351 1.40 -1.60 18.68
N ILE A 352 0.54 -1.59 17.65
CA ILE A 352 -0.82 -1.05 17.75
C ILE A 352 -1.60 -1.83 18.80
N THR A 353 -1.51 -3.17 18.81
CA THR A 353 -2.19 -3.99 19.80
C THR A 353 -1.69 -3.73 21.22
N TRP A 354 -0.38 -3.53 21.39
CA TRP A 354 0.23 -3.21 22.69
C TRP A 354 -0.17 -1.83 23.21
N MET A 355 -0.32 -0.85 22.32
CA MET A 355 -0.74 0.51 22.68
C MET A 355 -2.25 0.66 22.87
N LYS A 356 -3.06 -0.37 22.58
CA LYS A 356 -4.52 -0.30 22.76
C LYS A 356 -4.84 -0.02 24.24
N PRO A 357 -5.73 0.95 24.52
CA PRO A 357 -6.25 1.14 25.87
C PRO A 357 -6.86 -0.16 26.39
N ALA A 358 -6.61 -0.51 27.64
CA ALA A 358 -7.26 -1.66 28.26
C ALA A 358 -8.78 -1.50 28.16
N SER A 359 -9.46 -2.47 27.54
CA SER A 359 -10.92 -2.42 27.45
C SER A 359 -11.50 -2.44 28.86
N LYS A 360 -12.45 -1.54 29.13
CA LYS A 360 -13.24 -1.64 30.36
C LYS A 360 -13.97 -2.97 30.31
N LYS A 361 -13.60 -3.91 31.17
CA LYS A 361 -14.32 -5.18 31.32
C LYS A 361 -15.79 -4.84 31.60
N VAL A 362 -16.67 -5.17 30.65
CA VAL A 362 -18.11 -5.20 30.90
C VAL A 362 -18.31 -6.25 31.99
N LYS A 363 -18.78 -5.82 33.17
CA LYS A 363 -19.18 -6.75 34.22
C LYS A 363 -20.38 -7.53 33.68
N SER A 364 -20.21 -8.82 33.46
CA SER A 364 -21.31 -9.76 33.33
C SER A 364 -21.86 -10.00 34.73
N ASP A 365 -22.96 -9.32 35.07
CA ASP A 365 -23.75 -9.65 36.26
C ASP A 365 -24.76 -10.76 35.93
#